data_AF-A0A3A5VKG3-F1
#
_entry.id   AF-A0A3A5VKG3-F1
#
_cell.length_a   1.000
_cell.length_b   1.000
_cell.length_c   1.000
_cell.angle_alpha   90.00
_cell.angle_beta   90.00
_cell.angle_gamma   90.00
#
_symmetry.space_group_name_H-M   'P 1'
#
loop_
_entity.id
_entity.type
_entity.pdbx_description
1 polymer ?
#
loop_
_entity_poly.entity_id
_entity_poly.type
_entity_poly.pdbx_seq_one_letter_code
_entity_poly.pdbx_strand_id
1 'polypeptide(L)'
;MGSAFRMALMLTVLLCIPSYISQSQPVEETSQPIQGQLLDVRYLSYECLTSSTCEPTQPDHLVEYFSADWCEPCLQVSDQLNNLSENGSVMLQHHPSTFDDTFLSDSKLRFDIEYRLLFYPSIVVDGSFLLTGSRQALDLNATMANSSTNWSGLNSIEYINATLSWNISNDEVVRIWQLEPTPHTSLNRTHSNLARQLVPIPANASSVTINVSDLSEHTAFVVMLENEGVRHLSAGSLAPTGLVDVSPEDGIEKEQISSLRPSHLAMIVTAFLIAMMAPALILHRNEMLRDGQQDVVMRQAEE
;
A
#
# COMPACT_ATOMS: atom_id res chain seq x y z
N MET A 1 -1.08 40.83 43.87
CA MET A 1 -0.02 40.06 43.16
C MET A 1 0.02 40.55 41.72
N GLY A 2 1.05 41.31 41.37
CA GLY A 2 1.08 42.11 40.13
C GLY A 2 1.23 41.28 38.86
N SER A 3 0.77 41.86 37.75
CA SER A 3 0.85 41.31 36.38
C SER A 3 2.26 40.82 36.00
N ALA A 4 3.31 41.51 36.49
CA ALA A 4 4.70 41.10 36.32
C ALA A 4 5.04 39.73 36.98
N PHE A 5 4.40 39.41 38.10
CA PHE A 5 4.58 38.11 38.77
C PHE A 5 3.89 36.98 37.99
N ARG A 6 2.76 37.26 37.34
CA ARG A 6 2.05 36.29 36.49
C ARG A 6 2.79 36.03 35.16
N MET A 7 3.38 37.06 34.55
CA MET A 7 4.24 36.91 33.38
C MET A 7 5.53 36.15 33.70
N ALA A 8 6.18 36.47 34.82
CA ALA A 8 7.38 35.75 35.27
C ALA A 8 7.08 34.27 35.52
N LEU A 9 5.94 33.96 36.18
CA LEU A 9 5.50 32.59 36.44
C LEU A 9 5.24 31.81 35.14
N MET A 10 4.55 32.42 34.16
CA MET A 10 4.30 31.81 32.84
C MET A 10 5.60 31.56 32.06
N LEU A 11 6.58 32.47 32.13
CA LEU A 11 7.87 32.28 31.46
C LEU A 11 8.69 31.17 32.10
N THR A 12 8.67 31.04 33.44
CA THR A 12 9.31 29.91 34.14
C THR A 12 8.61 28.58 33.89
N VAL A 13 7.28 28.55 33.70
CA VAL A 13 6.57 27.31 33.35
C VAL A 13 6.88 26.89 31.91
N LEU A 14 7.05 27.83 30.97
CA LEU A 14 7.47 27.53 29.60
C LEU A 14 8.93 27.04 29.50
N LEU A 15 9.82 27.55 30.35
CA LEU A 15 11.24 27.17 30.41
C LEU A 15 11.52 25.91 31.22
N CYS A 16 10.56 25.47 32.04
CA CYS A 16 10.65 24.24 32.84
C CYS A 16 9.83 23.07 32.27
N ILE A 17 9.31 23.16 31.03
CA ILE A 17 8.86 21.97 30.32
C ILE A 17 10.11 21.13 30.12
N PRO A 18 10.22 19.95 30.75
CA PRO A 18 11.38 19.11 30.52
C PRO A 18 11.38 18.76 29.04
N SER A 19 12.46 19.06 28.34
CA SER A 19 12.78 18.48 27.03
C SER A 19 13.08 16.98 27.19
N TYR A 20 12.09 16.22 27.63
CA TYR A 20 12.07 14.76 27.68
C TYR A 20 11.24 14.19 26.50
N ILE A 21 11.42 14.74 25.30
CA ILE A 21 11.12 14.03 24.05
C ILE A 21 12.25 14.30 23.06
N SER A 22 13.43 13.81 23.39
CA SER A 22 14.46 13.42 22.42
C SER A 22 15.36 12.40 23.11
N GLN A 23 14.76 11.30 23.55
CA GLN A 23 15.48 10.04 23.44
C GLN A 23 15.42 9.70 21.96
N SER A 24 16.46 10.08 21.22
CA SER A 24 16.88 9.29 20.09
C SER A 24 17.05 7.87 20.64
N GLN A 25 16.06 7.01 20.39
CA GLN A 25 16.30 5.58 20.45
C GLN A 25 17.57 5.34 19.64
N PRO A 26 18.50 4.49 20.10
CA PRO A 26 19.50 3.98 19.19
C PRO A 26 18.71 3.49 17.98
N VAL A 27 19.06 4.02 16.80
CA VAL A 27 18.64 3.42 15.54
C VAL A 27 19.15 1.99 15.67
N GLU A 28 18.24 1.10 16.06
CA GLU A 28 18.38 -0.33 15.88
C GLU A 28 18.89 -0.45 14.45
N GLU A 29 20.10 -0.99 14.29
CA GLU A 29 20.70 -1.23 12.98
C GLU A 29 19.56 -1.70 12.10
N THR A 30 19.18 -0.87 11.13
CA THR A 30 18.07 -1.18 10.25
C THR A 30 18.55 -2.39 9.48
N SER A 31 18.24 -3.58 10.00
CA SER A 31 18.22 -4.80 9.23
C SER A 31 17.36 -4.41 8.04
N GLN A 32 17.98 -4.31 6.87
CA GLN A 32 17.26 -4.02 5.65
C GLN A 32 16.03 -4.93 5.64
N PRO A 33 14.83 -4.40 5.33
CA PRO A 33 13.64 -5.22 5.30
C PRO A 33 13.95 -6.43 4.42
N ILE A 34 13.60 -7.63 4.91
CA ILE A 34 13.82 -8.86 4.15
C ILE A 34 13.21 -8.64 2.77
N GLN A 35 14.01 -8.86 1.73
CA GLN A 35 13.59 -8.61 0.37
C GLN A 35 12.70 -9.77 -0.10
N GLY A 36 11.44 -9.46 -0.33
CA GLY A 36 10.48 -10.40 -0.91
C GLY A 36 10.71 -10.53 -2.42
N GLN A 37 10.45 -11.72 -2.95
CA GLN A 37 10.60 -12.01 -4.38
C GLN A 37 9.61 -13.09 -4.81
N LEU A 38 9.02 -12.92 -6.00
CA LEU A 38 8.27 -13.98 -6.69
C LEU A 38 9.23 -14.85 -7.49
N LEU A 39 9.16 -16.17 -7.30
CA LEU A 39 10.09 -17.13 -7.88
C LEU A 39 9.44 -18.04 -8.93
N ASP A 40 8.23 -18.53 -8.65
CA ASP A 40 7.46 -19.37 -9.59
C ASP A 40 5.97 -19.10 -9.44
N VAL A 41 5.21 -19.37 -10.49
CA VAL A 41 3.76 -19.24 -10.55
C VAL A 41 3.18 -20.45 -11.27
N ARG A 42 2.10 -21.01 -10.71
CA ARG A 42 1.32 -22.06 -11.34
C ARG A 42 -0.15 -21.71 -11.30
N TYR A 43 -0.84 -22.10 -12.35
CA TYR A 43 -2.27 -21.89 -12.53
C TYR A 43 -2.99 -23.23 -12.57
N LEU A 44 -4.06 -23.31 -11.80
CA LEU A 44 -4.87 -24.51 -11.66
C LEU A 44 -6.32 -24.13 -11.96
N SER A 45 -6.81 -24.52 -13.14
CA SER A 45 -8.18 -24.23 -13.56
C SER A 45 -9.20 -25.18 -12.91
N TYR A 46 -10.48 -24.82 -12.96
CA TYR A 46 -11.56 -25.69 -12.51
C TYR A 46 -11.57 -27.04 -13.23
N GLU A 47 -11.32 -27.04 -14.55
CA GLU A 47 -11.25 -28.27 -15.36
C GLU A 47 -10.12 -29.19 -14.89
N CYS A 48 -8.99 -28.61 -14.48
CA CYS A 48 -7.88 -29.35 -13.88
C CYS A 48 -8.32 -30.02 -12.58
N LEU A 49 -8.99 -29.29 -11.69
CA LEU A 49 -9.44 -29.77 -10.38
C LEU A 49 -10.47 -30.89 -10.43
N THR A 50 -11.32 -30.90 -11.46
CA THR A 50 -12.33 -31.95 -11.67
C THR A 50 -11.76 -33.23 -12.28
N SER A 51 -10.51 -33.18 -12.76
CA SER A 51 -9.80 -34.35 -13.26
C SER A 51 -9.20 -35.17 -12.11
N SER A 52 -9.03 -36.48 -12.28
CA SER A 52 -8.42 -37.36 -11.25
C SER A 52 -6.97 -36.99 -10.94
N THR A 53 -6.27 -36.52 -11.96
CA THR A 53 -4.85 -36.14 -11.96
C THR A 53 -4.70 -34.97 -12.92
N CYS A 54 -4.03 -33.91 -12.51
CA CYS A 54 -3.68 -32.83 -13.42
C CYS A 54 -2.40 -32.10 -12.97
N GLU A 55 -1.65 -31.61 -13.96
CA GLU A 55 -0.45 -30.80 -13.74
C GLU A 55 -0.84 -29.33 -13.88
N PRO A 56 -0.64 -28.50 -12.83
CA PRO A 56 -0.81 -27.05 -12.92
C PRO A 56 0.01 -26.45 -14.07
N THR A 57 -0.59 -25.53 -14.82
CA THR A 57 0.10 -24.87 -15.93
C THR A 57 1.01 -23.75 -15.43
N GLN A 58 2.13 -23.51 -16.11
CA GLN A 58 2.99 -22.35 -15.86
C GLN A 58 2.57 -21.23 -16.81
N PRO A 59 2.14 -20.05 -16.32
CA PRO A 59 1.85 -18.92 -17.19
C PRO A 59 3.14 -18.22 -17.63
N ASP A 60 3.09 -17.51 -18.75
CA ASP A 60 4.21 -16.68 -19.21
C ASP A 60 4.39 -15.47 -18.28
N HIS A 61 3.28 -14.86 -17.86
CA HIS A 61 3.26 -13.72 -16.95
C HIS A 61 2.18 -13.85 -15.88
N LEU A 62 2.47 -13.26 -14.71
CA LEU A 62 1.49 -13.01 -13.66
C LEU A 62 1.20 -11.51 -13.62
N VAL A 63 -0.09 -11.16 -13.69
CA VAL A 63 -0.56 -9.78 -13.55
C VAL A 63 -1.45 -9.68 -12.32
N GLU A 64 -0.95 -9.04 -11.29
CA GLU A 64 -1.71 -8.75 -10.06
C GLU A 64 -2.32 -7.35 -10.15
N TYR A 65 -3.65 -7.29 -10.15
CA TYR A 65 -4.40 -6.06 -10.31
C TYR A 65 -5.10 -5.67 -9.00
N PHE A 66 -4.70 -4.55 -8.41
CA PHE A 66 -5.24 -4.02 -7.17
C PHE A 66 -6.25 -2.90 -7.47
N SER A 67 -7.51 -3.14 -7.10
CA SER A 67 -8.62 -2.25 -7.39
C SER A 67 -9.58 -2.09 -6.21
N ALA A 68 -10.57 -1.22 -6.38
CA ALA A 68 -11.72 -1.14 -5.50
C ALA A 68 -13.00 -0.88 -6.33
N ASP A 69 -14.16 -1.28 -5.82
CA ASP A 69 -15.42 -1.11 -6.56
C ASP A 69 -15.87 0.36 -6.62
N TRP A 70 -15.48 1.17 -5.64
CA TRP A 70 -15.74 2.62 -5.62
C TRP A 70 -14.73 3.43 -6.45
N CYS A 71 -13.70 2.78 -7.00
CA CYS A 71 -12.63 3.43 -7.75
C CYS A 71 -13.02 3.61 -9.23
N GLU A 72 -13.48 4.81 -9.58
CA GLU A 72 -13.82 5.16 -10.97
C GLU A 72 -12.70 4.89 -12.00
N PRO A 73 -11.41 5.26 -11.78
CA PRO A 73 -10.36 4.95 -12.75
C PRO A 73 -10.06 3.45 -12.86
N CYS A 74 -10.47 2.63 -11.88
CA CYS A 74 -10.33 1.18 -11.93
C CYS A 74 -11.30 0.56 -12.96
N LEU A 75 -12.41 1.22 -13.31
CA LEU A 75 -13.35 0.70 -14.32
C LEU A 75 -12.65 0.52 -15.67
N GLN A 76 -11.91 1.55 -16.11
CA GLN A 76 -11.20 1.56 -17.39
C GLN A 76 -10.09 0.50 -17.44
N VAL A 77 -9.40 0.29 -16.32
CA VAL A 77 -8.34 -0.73 -16.23
C VAL A 77 -8.95 -2.13 -16.27
N SER A 78 -10.04 -2.39 -15.55
CA SER A 78 -10.75 -3.67 -15.62
C SER A 78 -11.16 -4.01 -17.06
N ASP A 79 -11.70 -3.05 -17.81
CA ASP A 79 -12.12 -3.27 -19.19
C ASP A 79 -10.95 -3.64 -20.11
N GLN A 80 -9.77 -3.06 -19.87
CA GLN A 80 -8.54 -3.42 -20.59
C GLN A 80 -8.04 -4.82 -20.25
N LEU A 81 -8.19 -5.23 -18.98
CA LEU A 81 -7.68 -6.51 -18.48
C LEU A 81 -8.59 -7.70 -18.80
N ASN A 82 -9.87 -7.49 -19.13
CA ASN A 82 -10.84 -8.57 -19.36
C ASN A 82 -10.43 -9.57 -20.45
N ASN A 83 -9.53 -9.19 -21.38
CA ASN A 83 -9.05 -10.06 -22.46
C ASN A 83 -7.59 -10.54 -22.28
N LEU A 84 -6.99 -10.34 -21.10
CA LEU A 84 -5.57 -10.64 -20.87
C LEU A 84 -5.25 -12.15 -20.96
N SER A 85 -6.24 -13.01 -20.69
CA SER A 85 -6.10 -14.47 -20.65
C SER A 85 -5.63 -15.10 -21.97
N GLU A 86 -5.76 -14.40 -23.10
CA GLU A 86 -5.43 -14.95 -24.43
C GLU A 86 -3.91 -15.12 -24.68
N ASN A 87 -3.04 -14.51 -23.86
CA ASN A 87 -1.59 -14.45 -24.07
C ASN A 87 -0.78 -15.30 -23.09
N GLY A 88 -1.32 -16.43 -22.60
CA GLY A 88 -0.62 -17.28 -21.62
C GLY A 88 -0.37 -16.60 -20.27
N SER A 89 -0.97 -15.43 -20.05
CA SER A 89 -0.84 -14.63 -18.83
C SER A 89 -2.02 -14.88 -17.91
N VAL A 90 -1.78 -14.84 -16.60
CA VAL A 90 -2.83 -15.00 -15.60
C VAL A 90 -3.06 -13.68 -14.87
N MET A 91 -4.33 -13.26 -14.82
CA MET A 91 -4.75 -12.10 -14.02
C MET A 91 -5.22 -12.56 -12.64
N LEU A 92 -4.62 -11.99 -11.60
CA LEU A 92 -5.05 -12.09 -10.21
C LEU A 92 -5.58 -10.72 -9.75
N GLN A 93 -6.88 -10.58 -9.52
CA GLN A 93 -7.45 -9.33 -9.04
C GLN A 93 -7.58 -9.32 -7.51
N HIS A 94 -7.24 -8.20 -6.89
CA HIS A 94 -7.26 -7.99 -5.45
C HIS A 94 -8.15 -6.81 -5.09
N HIS A 95 -9.02 -7.00 -4.09
CA HIS A 95 -9.78 -5.93 -3.42
C HIS A 95 -9.28 -5.68 -1.99
N PRO A 96 -8.21 -4.87 -1.84
CA PRO A 96 -7.66 -4.47 -0.54
C PRO A 96 -8.42 -3.34 0.18
N SER A 97 -9.41 -2.73 -0.45
CA SER A 97 -10.20 -1.65 0.16
C SER A 97 -11.22 -2.20 1.16
N THR A 98 -11.13 -1.77 2.42
CA THR A 98 -12.11 -2.12 3.48
C THR A 98 -13.51 -1.56 3.26
N PHE A 99 -13.69 -0.70 2.24
CA PHE A 99 -14.99 -0.15 1.85
C PHE A 99 -15.72 -1.01 0.81
N ASP A 100 -15.07 -2.03 0.24
CA ASP A 100 -15.71 -2.95 -0.70
C ASP A 100 -16.36 -4.12 0.05
N ASP A 101 -17.56 -4.54 -0.36
CA ASP A 101 -18.18 -5.76 0.21
C ASP A 101 -17.36 -7.02 -0.08
N THR A 102 -16.52 -6.95 -1.12
CA THR A 102 -15.61 -8.01 -1.57
C THR A 102 -14.19 -7.86 -0.99
N PHE A 103 -14.01 -7.02 0.04
CA PHE A 103 -12.76 -6.84 0.75
C PHE A 103 -12.13 -8.16 1.20
N LEU A 104 -10.82 -8.31 0.97
CA LEU A 104 -10.02 -9.41 1.49
C LEU A 104 -8.81 -8.89 2.28
N SER A 105 -8.66 -9.31 3.53
CA SER A 105 -7.57 -8.87 4.41
C SER A 105 -6.20 -9.25 3.89
N ASP A 106 -6.05 -10.44 3.29
CA ASP A 106 -4.78 -10.88 2.71
C ASP A 106 -4.40 -10.02 1.49
N SER A 107 -5.38 -9.64 0.67
CA SER A 107 -5.18 -8.67 -0.42
C SER A 107 -4.70 -7.32 0.12
N LYS A 108 -5.24 -6.86 1.25
CA LYS A 108 -4.81 -5.62 1.92
C LYS A 108 -3.40 -5.71 2.46
N LEU A 109 -3.03 -6.82 3.09
CA LEU A 109 -1.67 -7.05 3.56
C LEU A 109 -0.67 -7.02 2.39
N ARG A 110 -1.01 -7.71 1.30
CA ARG A 110 -0.19 -7.73 0.08
C ARG A 110 -0.05 -6.33 -0.54
N PHE A 111 -1.12 -5.54 -0.55
CA PHE A 111 -1.12 -4.16 -1.04
C PHE A 111 -0.28 -3.22 -0.15
N ASP A 112 -0.55 -3.18 1.16
CA ASP A 112 0.03 -2.19 2.09
C ASP A 112 1.46 -2.53 2.52
N ILE A 113 1.75 -3.82 2.74
CA ILE A 113 2.99 -4.26 3.42
C ILE A 113 3.96 -4.92 2.43
N GLU A 114 3.49 -5.87 1.62
CA GLU A 114 4.39 -6.60 0.72
C GLU A 114 4.80 -5.72 -0.47
N TYR A 115 3.83 -5.08 -1.12
CA TYR A 115 4.10 -4.18 -2.25
C TYR A 115 4.19 -2.70 -1.90
N ARG A 116 3.66 -2.29 -0.74
CA ARG A 116 3.65 -0.88 -0.28
C ARG A 116 3.06 0.08 -1.32
N LEU A 117 1.99 -0.35 -1.97
CA LEU A 117 1.28 0.42 -2.99
C LEU A 117 0.54 1.58 -2.33
N LEU A 118 0.44 2.69 -3.06
CA LEU A 118 -0.13 3.93 -2.54
C LEU A 118 -1.53 4.24 -3.09
N PHE A 119 -1.85 3.74 -4.29
CA PHE A 119 -3.04 4.17 -5.03
C PHE A 119 -3.73 3.01 -5.76
N TYR A 120 -5.04 3.15 -5.96
CA TYR A 120 -5.80 2.37 -6.92
C TYR A 120 -6.04 3.19 -8.20
N PRO A 121 -6.09 2.54 -9.38
CA PRO A 121 -5.64 1.17 -9.63
C PRO A 121 -4.12 1.06 -9.61
N SER A 122 -3.62 -0.10 -9.18
CA SER A 122 -2.21 -0.48 -9.35
C SER A 122 -2.13 -1.87 -9.96
N ILE A 123 -1.20 -2.07 -10.90
CA ILE A 123 -0.94 -3.34 -11.56
C ILE A 123 0.51 -3.71 -11.29
N VAL A 124 0.73 -4.90 -10.75
CA VAL A 124 2.05 -5.49 -10.61
C VAL A 124 2.23 -6.60 -11.63
N VAL A 125 3.29 -6.53 -12.41
CA VAL A 125 3.65 -7.54 -13.42
C VAL A 125 4.84 -8.33 -12.91
N ASP A 126 4.68 -9.66 -12.84
CA ASP A 126 5.72 -10.63 -12.46
C ASP A 126 6.41 -10.33 -11.11
N GLY A 127 5.68 -9.71 -10.19
CA GLY A 127 6.19 -9.27 -8.89
C GLY A 127 7.31 -8.22 -8.96
N SER A 128 7.59 -7.65 -10.14
CA SER A 128 8.81 -6.86 -10.41
C SER A 128 8.52 -5.47 -10.99
N PHE A 129 7.45 -5.30 -11.75
CA PHE A 129 7.10 -4.02 -12.38
C PHE A 129 5.79 -3.47 -11.86
N LEU A 130 5.72 -2.15 -11.65
CA LEU A 130 4.53 -1.43 -11.22
C LEU A 130 4.01 -0.52 -12.33
N LEU A 131 2.70 -0.59 -12.59
CA LEU A 131 1.93 0.39 -13.35
C LEU A 131 0.85 0.98 -12.45
N THR A 132 0.79 2.30 -12.33
CA THR A 132 -0.17 3.00 -11.48
C THR A 132 -1.09 3.89 -12.30
N GLY A 133 -2.40 3.75 -12.07
CA GLY A 133 -3.42 4.53 -12.75
C GLY A 133 -3.76 4.00 -14.15
N SER A 134 -4.85 4.51 -14.72
CA SER A 134 -5.36 4.06 -16.02
C SER A 134 -4.47 4.41 -17.21
N ARG A 135 -3.62 5.44 -17.09
CA ARG A 135 -2.70 5.85 -18.15
C ARG A 135 -1.55 4.86 -18.31
N GLN A 136 -0.92 4.45 -17.22
CA GLN A 136 0.17 3.48 -17.26
C GLN A 136 -0.35 2.07 -17.58
N ALA A 137 -1.59 1.74 -17.22
CA ALA A 137 -2.21 0.46 -17.59
C ALA A 137 -2.23 0.20 -19.11
N LEU A 138 -2.23 1.25 -19.94
CA LEU A 138 -2.12 1.13 -21.40
C LEU A 138 -0.78 0.52 -21.86
N ASP A 139 0.27 0.63 -21.04
CA ASP A 139 1.60 0.10 -21.32
C ASP A 139 1.79 -1.34 -20.80
N LEU A 140 0.74 -1.99 -20.29
CA LEU A 140 0.81 -3.35 -19.74
C LEU A 140 1.42 -4.36 -20.73
N ASN A 141 0.93 -4.38 -21.97
CA ASN A 141 1.44 -5.30 -22.99
C ASN A 141 2.93 -5.05 -23.30
N ALA A 142 3.35 -3.78 -23.35
CA ALA A 142 4.75 -3.44 -23.55
C ALA A 142 5.60 -3.81 -22.32
N THR A 143 5.06 -3.66 -21.12
CA THR A 143 5.72 -4.06 -19.86
C THR A 143 5.95 -5.56 -19.82
N MET A 144 4.92 -6.37 -20.12
CA MET A 144 5.03 -7.83 -20.20
C MET A 144 6.02 -8.25 -21.29
N ALA A 145 5.93 -7.67 -22.49
CA ALA A 145 6.84 -8.02 -23.60
C ALA A 145 8.32 -7.68 -23.31
N ASN A 146 8.58 -6.69 -22.45
CA ASN A 146 9.93 -6.33 -22.01
C ASN A 146 10.34 -7.05 -20.71
N SER A 147 9.40 -7.67 -20.01
CA SER A 147 9.66 -8.52 -18.84
C SER A 147 10.17 -9.88 -19.32
N SER A 148 11.20 -10.40 -18.67
CA SER A 148 11.62 -11.78 -18.86
C SER A 148 11.33 -12.55 -17.57
N THR A 149 10.34 -13.44 -17.60
CA THR A 149 10.06 -14.34 -16.50
C THR A 149 11.00 -15.54 -16.56
N ASN A 150 11.60 -15.88 -15.42
CA ASN A 150 12.40 -17.09 -15.27
C ASN A 150 11.90 -17.85 -14.04
N TRP A 151 10.70 -18.39 -14.20
CA TRP A 151 10.03 -19.12 -13.14
C TRP A 151 10.84 -20.36 -12.72
N SER A 152 11.18 -20.43 -11.44
CA SER A 152 12.06 -21.47 -10.90
C SER A 152 11.86 -21.68 -9.40
N GLY A 153 12.40 -22.79 -8.87
CA GLY A 153 12.35 -23.13 -7.45
C GLY A 153 11.29 -24.19 -7.10
N LEU A 154 10.21 -24.27 -7.89
CA LEU A 154 9.22 -25.35 -7.76
C LEU A 154 9.65 -26.55 -8.63
N ASN A 155 10.22 -27.58 -8.01
CA ASN A 155 10.76 -28.74 -8.74
C ASN A 155 9.67 -29.62 -9.34
N SER A 156 8.56 -29.77 -8.62
CA SER A 156 7.37 -30.48 -9.07
C SER A 156 6.13 -29.95 -8.37
N ILE A 157 5.00 -29.98 -9.06
CA ILE A 157 3.70 -29.70 -8.49
C ILE A 157 2.66 -30.52 -9.22
N GLU A 158 1.84 -31.24 -8.47
CA GLU A 158 0.85 -32.14 -9.05
C GLU A 158 -0.44 -32.07 -8.23
N TYR A 159 -1.58 -32.17 -8.90
CA TYR A 159 -2.87 -32.32 -8.26
C TYR A 159 -3.39 -33.72 -8.51
N ILE A 160 -3.55 -34.49 -7.43
CA ILE A 160 -3.98 -35.90 -7.47
C ILE A 160 -5.06 -36.10 -6.40
N ASN A 161 -6.23 -36.59 -6.82
CA ASN A 161 -7.32 -36.98 -5.91
C ASN A 161 -7.60 -35.93 -4.81
N ALA A 162 -7.94 -34.70 -5.21
CA ALA A 162 -8.22 -33.58 -4.30
C ALA A 162 -7.04 -33.07 -3.45
N THR A 163 -5.82 -33.55 -3.69
CA THR A 163 -4.62 -33.09 -2.99
C THR A 163 -3.66 -32.46 -3.97
N LEU A 164 -3.31 -31.19 -3.73
CA LEU A 164 -2.22 -30.52 -4.43
C LEU A 164 -0.95 -30.73 -3.62
N SER A 165 0.08 -31.33 -4.24
CA SER A 165 1.40 -31.55 -3.64
C SER A 165 2.48 -30.84 -4.43
N TRP A 166 3.50 -30.34 -3.74
CA TRP A 166 4.63 -29.63 -4.32
C TRP A 166 5.95 -30.05 -3.70
N ASN A 167 7.02 -29.82 -4.45
CA ASN A 167 8.39 -29.99 -3.99
C ASN A 167 9.19 -28.70 -4.28
N ILE A 168 9.86 -28.19 -3.25
CA ILE A 168 10.67 -26.97 -3.29
C ILE A 168 12.09 -27.29 -2.83
N SER A 169 13.06 -26.52 -3.33
CA SER A 169 14.49 -26.77 -3.07
C SER A 169 15.02 -26.08 -1.81
N ASN A 170 14.48 -24.91 -1.42
CA ASN A 170 14.95 -24.16 -0.27
C ASN A 170 13.79 -23.79 0.69
N ASP A 171 14.05 -22.91 1.64
CA ASP A 171 13.10 -22.46 2.68
C ASP A 171 12.11 -21.39 2.14
N GLU A 172 11.66 -21.54 0.90
CA GLU A 172 10.70 -20.61 0.28
C GLU A 172 9.25 -20.92 0.71
N VAL A 173 8.36 -19.93 0.56
CA VAL A 173 6.96 -20.04 0.97
C VAL A 173 6.06 -20.22 -0.23
N VAL A 174 5.16 -21.20 -0.13
CA VAL A 174 4.08 -21.40 -1.10
C VAL A 174 2.85 -20.63 -0.64
N ARG A 175 2.27 -19.82 -1.53
CA ARG A 175 1.00 -19.11 -1.32
C ARG A 175 0.01 -19.50 -2.40
N ILE A 176 -1.21 -19.81 -2.02
CA ILE A 176 -2.24 -20.27 -2.95
C ILE A 176 -3.45 -19.35 -2.84
N TRP A 177 -3.75 -18.64 -3.92
CA TRP A 177 -4.90 -17.74 -4.03
C TRP A 177 -6.04 -18.46 -4.74
N GLN A 178 -7.22 -18.50 -4.11
CA GLN A 178 -8.46 -18.95 -4.72
C GLN A 178 -9.16 -17.80 -5.41
N LEU A 179 -9.46 -17.98 -6.70
CA LEU A 179 -10.02 -16.97 -7.60
C LEU A 179 -11.41 -17.38 -8.03
N GLU A 180 -12.34 -16.44 -8.00
CA GLU A 180 -13.72 -16.69 -8.45
C GLU A 180 -14.29 -15.49 -9.20
N PRO A 181 -15.11 -15.74 -10.24
CA PRO A 181 -15.92 -14.70 -10.85
C PRO A 181 -16.86 -14.09 -9.81
N THR A 182 -16.69 -12.80 -9.55
CA THR A 182 -17.44 -12.11 -8.49
C THR A 182 -18.18 -10.90 -9.06
N PRO A 183 -19.51 -10.79 -8.86
CA PRO A 183 -20.25 -9.60 -9.27
C PRO A 183 -19.72 -8.34 -8.61
N HIS A 184 -19.65 -7.26 -9.36
CA HIS A 184 -19.36 -5.93 -8.84
C HIS A 184 -20.52 -5.46 -7.94
N THR A 185 -20.19 -4.81 -6.83
CA THR A 185 -21.20 -4.42 -5.81
C THR A 185 -22.31 -3.51 -6.35
N SER A 186 -21.94 -2.52 -7.16
CA SER A 186 -22.86 -1.48 -7.64
C SER A 186 -23.13 -1.47 -9.15
N LEU A 187 -22.35 -2.21 -9.94
CA LEU A 187 -22.41 -2.19 -11.40
C LEU A 187 -22.80 -3.57 -11.92
N ASN A 188 -23.51 -3.60 -13.05
CA ASN A 188 -23.89 -4.87 -13.70
C ASN A 188 -22.70 -5.46 -14.49
N ARG A 189 -21.65 -5.85 -13.79
CA ARG A 189 -20.45 -6.48 -14.34
C ARG A 189 -19.83 -7.45 -13.33
N THR A 190 -18.94 -8.31 -13.82
CA THR A 190 -18.29 -9.35 -13.01
C THR A 190 -16.79 -9.18 -13.09
N HIS A 191 -16.12 -9.26 -11.94
CA HIS A 191 -14.68 -9.41 -11.84
C HIS A 191 -14.33 -10.86 -12.15
N SER A 192 -13.62 -11.14 -13.23
CA SER A 192 -13.41 -12.51 -13.72
C SER A 192 -12.58 -13.38 -12.76
N ASN A 193 -11.50 -12.83 -12.21
CA ASN A 193 -10.50 -13.58 -11.42
C ASN A 193 -10.22 -12.88 -10.08
N LEU A 194 -11.27 -12.59 -9.30
CA LEU A 194 -11.11 -11.92 -8.02
C LEU A 194 -10.64 -12.90 -6.94
N ALA A 195 -9.58 -12.52 -6.21
CA ALA A 195 -9.10 -13.23 -5.03
C ALA A 195 -10.18 -13.25 -3.94
N ARG A 196 -10.67 -14.45 -3.61
CA ARG A 196 -11.67 -14.67 -2.56
C ARG A 196 -11.07 -15.15 -1.27
N GLN A 197 -9.96 -15.87 -1.36
CA GLN A 197 -9.32 -16.48 -0.20
C GLN A 197 -7.83 -16.74 -0.49
N LEU A 198 -7.01 -16.53 0.53
CA LEU A 198 -5.68 -17.13 0.62
C LEU A 198 -5.82 -18.48 1.34
N VAL A 199 -5.46 -19.58 0.67
CA VAL A 199 -5.58 -20.93 1.25
C VAL A 199 -4.57 -21.05 2.40
N PRO A 200 -5.01 -21.41 3.62
CA PRO A 200 -4.11 -21.55 4.76
C PRO A 200 -3.23 -22.78 4.58
N ILE A 201 -1.91 -22.58 4.62
CA ILE A 201 -0.91 -23.65 4.47
C ILE A 201 -0.11 -23.74 5.77
N PRO A 202 -0.01 -24.92 6.40
CA PRO A 202 0.83 -25.12 7.57
C PRO A 202 2.31 -24.86 7.24
N ALA A 203 3.08 -24.38 8.22
CA ALA A 203 4.52 -24.20 8.05
C ALA A 203 5.19 -25.51 7.61
N ASN A 204 6.03 -25.44 6.58
CA ASN A 204 6.76 -26.57 5.99
C ASN A 204 5.86 -27.69 5.40
N ALA A 205 4.60 -27.37 5.08
CA ALA A 205 3.76 -28.32 4.35
C ALA A 205 4.23 -28.45 2.90
N SER A 206 4.16 -29.67 2.38
CA SER A 206 4.42 -30.01 0.97
C SER A 206 3.14 -30.38 0.21
N SER A 207 1.97 -30.23 0.84
CA SER A 207 0.68 -30.50 0.23
C SER A 207 -0.47 -29.83 0.97
N VAL A 208 -1.58 -29.63 0.24
CA VAL A 208 -2.87 -29.16 0.77
C VAL A 208 -4.03 -29.88 0.08
N THR A 209 -5.09 -30.15 0.82
CA THR A 209 -6.33 -30.70 0.27
C THR A 209 -7.22 -29.57 -0.23
N ILE A 210 -7.68 -29.67 -1.47
CA ILE A 210 -8.62 -28.73 -2.11
C ILE A 210 -9.94 -29.47 -2.31
N ASN A 211 -10.97 -29.11 -1.55
CA ASN A 211 -12.27 -29.74 -1.67
C ASN A 211 -13.08 -29.12 -2.82
N VAL A 212 -13.19 -29.83 -3.94
CA VAL A 212 -13.86 -29.34 -5.16
C VAL A 212 -15.39 -29.25 -5.00
N SER A 213 -15.99 -30.01 -4.06
CA SER A 213 -17.46 -30.05 -3.91
C SER A 213 -18.09 -28.71 -3.54
N ASP A 214 -17.29 -27.83 -2.92
CA ASP A 214 -17.75 -26.56 -2.38
C ASP A 214 -17.41 -25.39 -3.32
N LEU A 215 -16.76 -25.67 -4.46
CA LEU A 215 -16.27 -24.66 -5.40
C LEU A 215 -17.27 -24.39 -6.53
N SER A 216 -17.29 -23.15 -7.01
CA SER A 216 -18.08 -22.76 -8.18
C SER A 216 -17.42 -23.22 -9.49
N GLU A 217 -18.21 -23.41 -10.56
CA GLU A 217 -17.77 -23.95 -11.87
C GLU A 217 -16.74 -23.11 -12.64
N HIS A 218 -16.22 -22.03 -12.07
CA HIS A 218 -15.18 -21.18 -12.68
C HIS A 218 -14.10 -20.80 -11.67
N THR A 219 -14.01 -21.55 -10.57
CA THR A 219 -13.00 -21.33 -9.54
C THR A 219 -11.63 -21.75 -10.07
N ALA A 220 -10.63 -20.89 -9.89
CA ALA A 220 -9.26 -21.20 -10.21
C ALA A 220 -8.34 -20.98 -9.02
N PHE A 221 -7.13 -21.53 -9.08
CA PHE A 221 -6.10 -21.24 -8.09
C PHE A 221 -4.83 -20.74 -8.76
N VAL A 222 -4.21 -19.75 -8.12
CA VAL A 222 -2.85 -19.31 -8.45
C VAL A 222 -1.94 -19.68 -7.30
N VAL A 223 -0.99 -20.58 -7.59
CA VAL A 223 0.05 -21.02 -6.67
C VAL A 223 1.29 -20.18 -6.95
N MET A 224 1.84 -19.56 -5.91
CA MET A 224 3.02 -18.73 -5.99
C MET A 224 4.09 -19.29 -5.07
N LEU A 225 5.31 -19.41 -5.57
CA LEU A 225 6.51 -19.65 -4.77
C LEU A 225 7.21 -18.32 -4.53
N GLU A 226 7.41 -17.96 -3.27
CA GLU A 226 7.85 -16.62 -2.89
C GLU A 226 8.85 -16.64 -1.73
N ASN A 227 9.79 -15.68 -1.75
CA ASN A 227 10.51 -15.27 -0.54
C ASN A 227 9.65 -14.28 0.24
N GLU A 228 9.51 -14.48 1.56
CA GLU A 228 8.83 -13.52 2.40
C GLU A 228 9.57 -12.19 2.45
N GLY A 229 8.83 -11.09 2.50
CA GLY A 229 9.42 -9.76 2.65
C GLY A 229 8.76 -8.68 1.79
N VAL A 230 9.37 -7.51 1.82
CA VAL A 230 8.94 -6.35 1.02
C VAL A 230 9.50 -6.48 -0.38
N ARG A 231 8.65 -6.27 -1.39
CA ARG A 231 9.01 -6.38 -2.79
C ARG A 231 9.51 -5.05 -3.33
N HIS A 232 10.57 -5.09 -4.11
CA HIS A 232 11.09 -3.94 -4.82
C HIS A 232 10.55 -3.91 -6.24
N LEU A 233 9.71 -2.92 -6.52
CA LEU A 233 9.09 -2.73 -7.83
C LEU A 233 9.82 -1.66 -8.63
N SER A 234 10.07 -1.97 -9.90
CA SER A 234 10.53 -1.00 -10.90
C SER A 234 9.34 -0.39 -11.63
N ALA A 235 9.46 0.85 -12.11
CA ALA A 235 8.41 1.45 -12.92
C ALA A 235 8.27 0.69 -14.26
N GLY A 236 7.07 0.19 -14.56
CA GLY A 236 6.77 -0.47 -15.84
C GLY A 236 6.47 0.51 -16.98
N SER A 237 6.19 1.77 -16.64
CA SER A 237 5.85 2.84 -17.60
C SER A 237 6.47 4.17 -17.19
N LEU A 238 6.82 4.97 -18.19
CA LEU A 238 7.25 6.37 -18.04
C LEU A 238 6.08 7.36 -18.19
N ALA A 239 4.87 6.87 -18.47
CA ALA A 239 3.70 7.73 -18.54
C ALA A 239 3.39 8.31 -17.14
N PRO A 240 2.86 9.54 -17.05
CA PRO A 240 2.55 10.13 -15.76
C PRO A 240 1.47 9.32 -15.02
N THR A 241 1.69 9.10 -13.73
CA THR A 241 0.80 8.40 -12.78
C THR A 241 -0.48 9.17 -12.45
N GLY A 242 -0.62 10.41 -12.93
CA GLY A 242 -1.75 11.30 -12.65
C GLY A 242 -1.28 12.67 -12.15
N LEU A 243 -2.08 13.32 -11.31
CA LEU A 243 -1.75 14.63 -10.69
C LEU A 243 -0.69 14.53 -9.58
N VAL A 244 -0.26 13.32 -9.23
CA VAL A 244 0.69 13.06 -8.16
C VAL A 244 1.92 12.42 -8.78
N ASP A 245 3.01 13.18 -8.86
CA ASP A 245 4.33 12.66 -9.22
C ASP A 245 4.92 11.94 -8.01
N VAL A 246 5.20 10.66 -8.19
CA VAL A 246 5.85 9.77 -7.21
C VAL A 246 7.09 9.15 -7.84
N SER A 247 7.89 9.95 -8.54
CA SER A 247 9.24 9.54 -8.93
C SER A 247 10.18 9.62 -7.72
N PRO A 248 10.98 8.57 -7.42
CA PRO A 248 12.17 8.76 -6.62
C PRO A 248 13.11 9.68 -7.43
N GLU A 249 13.41 10.85 -6.87
CA GLU A 249 14.23 11.89 -7.48
C GLU A 249 15.71 11.46 -7.66
N ASP A 250 15.97 10.50 -8.54
CA ASP A 250 17.31 10.25 -9.08
C ASP A 250 17.52 11.17 -10.29
N GLY A 251 17.55 12.47 -10.02
CA GLY A 251 17.69 13.47 -11.09
C GLY A 251 17.33 14.89 -10.72
N ILE A 252 17.51 15.32 -9.47
CA ILE A 252 17.48 16.76 -9.17
C ILE A 252 18.77 17.35 -9.70
N GLU A 253 18.72 17.96 -10.90
CA GLU A 253 19.54 19.13 -11.15
C GLU A 253 19.27 20.08 -9.98
N LYS A 254 20.24 20.17 -9.06
CA LYS A 254 20.18 21.03 -7.89
C LYS A 254 20.04 22.46 -8.39
N GLU A 255 18.80 22.92 -8.55
CA GLU A 255 18.53 24.34 -8.40
C GLU A 255 19.10 24.71 -7.04
N GLN A 256 20.05 25.63 -7.10
CA GLN A 256 20.93 26.02 -6.02
C GLN A 256 20.11 26.86 -5.02
N ILE A 257 19.13 26.24 -4.36
CA ILE A 257 18.42 26.84 -3.24
C ILE A 257 19.42 26.87 -2.10
N SER A 258 19.84 28.08 -1.78
CA SER A 258 20.81 28.43 -0.75
C SER A 258 20.74 27.51 0.47
N SER A 259 21.88 26.91 0.80
CA SER A 259 22.08 25.99 1.92
C SER A 259 21.88 26.67 3.28
N LEU A 260 20.64 26.90 3.68
CA LEU A 260 20.31 27.22 5.05
C LEU A 260 20.22 25.91 5.82
N ARG A 261 21.05 25.76 6.87
CA ARG A 261 20.97 24.58 7.75
C ARG A 261 19.53 24.45 8.27
N PRO A 262 18.99 23.23 8.41
CA PRO A 262 17.63 22.99 8.89
C PRO A 262 17.28 23.73 10.18
N SER A 263 18.26 23.91 11.07
CA SER A 263 18.13 24.71 12.30
C SER A 263 17.82 26.19 12.06
N HIS A 264 18.39 26.80 11.02
CA HIS A 264 18.12 28.19 10.66
C HIS A 264 16.74 28.34 10.03
N LEU A 265 16.31 27.36 9.23
CA LEU A 265 14.98 27.35 8.64
C LEU A 265 13.91 27.23 9.73
N ALA A 266 14.10 26.32 10.69
CA ALA A 266 13.22 26.20 11.86
C ALA A 266 13.14 27.53 12.64
N MET A 267 14.28 28.17 12.91
CA MET A 267 14.33 29.47 13.60
C MET A 267 13.56 30.57 12.85
N ILE A 268 13.74 30.66 11.53
CA ILE A 268 13.08 31.67 10.69
C ILE A 268 11.56 31.46 10.68
N VAL A 269 11.11 30.20 10.49
CA VAL A 269 9.69 29.85 10.47
C VAL A 269 9.05 30.11 11.83
N THR A 270 9.71 29.75 12.92
CA THR A 270 9.20 30.03 14.28
C THR A 270 9.11 31.53 14.55
N ALA A 271 10.11 32.32 14.17
CA ALA A 271 10.06 33.78 14.32
C ALA A 271 8.92 34.40 13.51
N PHE A 272 8.68 33.90 12.29
CA PHE A 272 7.59 34.35 11.44
C PHE A 272 6.21 34.03 12.03
N LEU A 273 6.03 32.82 12.56
CA LEU A 273 4.78 32.42 13.22
C LEU A 273 4.50 33.24 14.50
N ILE A 274 5.54 33.54 15.28
CA ILE A 274 5.40 34.42 16.46
C ILE A 274 5.02 35.85 16.04
N ALA A 275 5.62 36.38 14.97
CA ALA A 275 5.27 37.70 14.44
C ALA A 275 3.81 37.75 13.97
N MET A 276 3.32 36.68 13.33
CA MET A 276 1.92 36.55 12.93
C MET A 276 0.95 36.50 14.12
N MET A 277 1.39 36.00 15.28
CA MET A 277 0.58 35.97 16.50
C MET A 277 0.62 37.28 17.31
N ALA A 278 1.56 38.19 17.04
CA ALA A 278 1.73 39.43 17.80
C ALA A 278 0.49 40.35 17.81
N PRO A 279 -0.26 40.55 16.71
CA PRO A 279 -1.46 41.40 16.72
C PRO A 279 -2.54 40.87 17.66
N ALA A 280 -2.73 39.54 17.71
CA ALA A 280 -3.71 38.90 18.60
C ALA A 280 -3.33 39.09 20.08
N LEU A 281 -2.05 38.98 20.40
CA LEU A 281 -1.56 39.20 21.77
C LEU A 281 -1.69 40.67 22.21
N ILE A 282 -1.47 41.63 21.30
CA ILE A 282 -1.63 43.06 21.58
C ILE A 282 -3.11 43.40 21.82
N LEU A 283 -4.01 42.88 20.98
CA LEU A 283 -5.45 43.04 21.14
C LEU A 283 -5.92 42.46 22.49
N HIS A 284 -5.51 41.24 22.82
CA HIS A 284 -5.87 40.61 24.09
C HIS A 284 -5.34 41.39 25.31
N ARG A 285 -4.11 41.91 25.24
CA ARG A 285 -3.55 42.76 26.31
C ARG A 285 -4.35 44.05 26.49
N ASN A 286 -4.77 44.68 25.39
CA ASN A 286 -5.52 45.93 25.45
C ASN A 286 -6.93 45.72 26.03
N GLU A 287 -7.58 44.58 25.75
CA GLU A 287 -8.86 44.23 26.39
C GLU A 287 -8.72 44.04 27.90
N MET A 288 -7.70 43.29 28.34
CA MET A 288 -7.45 43.07 29.77
C MET A 288 -7.14 44.37 30.54
N LEU A 289 -6.51 45.36 29.90
CA LEU A 289 -6.27 46.67 30.49
C LEU A 289 -7.55 47.52 30.54
N ARG A 290 -8.42 47.38 29.54
CA ARG A 290 -9.70 48.10 29.47
C ARG A 290 -10.67 47.63 30.56
N ASP A 291 -10.78 46.32 30.78
CA ASP A 291 -11.63 45.75 31.84
C ASP A 291 -11.17 46.19 33.24
N GLY A 292 -9.85 46.23 33.48
CA GLY A 292 -9.29 46.71 34.74
C GLY A 292 -9.57 48.20 35.02
N GLN A 293 -9.79 49.01 33.98
CA GLN A 293 -10.13 50.43 34.14
C GLN A 293 -11.63 50.64 34.38
N GLN A 294 -12.47 49.74 33.86
CA GLN A 294 -13.92 49.77 34.03
C GLN A 294 -14.36 49.32 35.44
N ASP A 295 -13.63 48.36 36.03
CA ASP A 295 -13.78 47.93 37.43
C ASP A 295 -13.43 49.03 38.45
N VAL A 296 -12.46 49.90 38.14
CA VAL A 296 -12.06 51.01 39.01
C VAL A 296 -13.11 52.13 38.98
N VAL A 297 -13.68 52.42 37.80
CA VAL A 297 -14.73 53.44 37.64
C VAL A 297 -16.04 53.01 38.31
N MET A 298 -16.41 51.73 38.24
CA MET A 298 -17.62 51.22 38.91
C MET A 298 -17.52 51.30 40.45
N ARG A 299 -16.34 51.03 41.03
CA ARG A 299 -16.15 51.13 42.49
C ARG A 299 -16.17 52.56 43.02
N GLN A 300 -15.82 53.56 42.20
CA GLN A 300 -15.94 54.97 42.58
C GLN A 300 -17.36 55.53 42.44
N ALA A 301 -18.29 54.78 41.85
CA ALA A 301 -19.69 55.17 41.73
C ALA A 301 -20.59 54.58 42.85
N GLU A 302 -20.03 53.71 43.72
CA GLU A 302 -20.72 53.09 44.87
C GLU A 302 -20.31 53.68 46.24
N GLU A 303 -19.46 54.72 46.27
CA GLU A 303 -19.17 55.56 47.46
C GLU A 303 -19.86 56.94 47.34
#